data_AF-A0A5B1QF51-F1
#
_entry.id   AF-A0A5B1QF51-F1
#
_cell.length_a   1.000
_cell.length_b   1.000
_cell.length_c   1.000
_cell.angle_alpha   90.00
_cell.angle_beta   90.00
_cell.angle_gamma   90.00
#
_symmetry.space_group_name_H-M   'P 1'
#
loop_
_entity.id
_entity.type
_entity.pdbx_description
1 polymer ?
#
loop_
_entity_poly.entity_id
_entity_poly.type
_entity_poly.pdbx_seq_one_letter_code
_entity_poly.pdbx_strand_id
1 'polypeptide(L)'
;MLLIPRPPEFSTAEDTPSKAQDEESDQEMTLLNEGADAIPAKETRDTPKKHYRLIIIGKKQLPDPEASGGRRGRVFWADIAAVGDDLESVEKGLDEKSYETKTRGTRHEAPARLAGRGAYAIVNNDPRVPSGRETHLGYHLSHPSDMGEVQEALGIHTASSFVLQVKNPLAPPSGGQRGLSEDRRAKYPDWVMKDIFGKGGEKGRESYGLRFASVERPELLDYEGTELLLIASHMGDEGLETSLGEGRGHALHEAEEEESKETINEVFRELATDREKFPAEPLEGRWI
;
A
#
# COMPACT_ATOMS: atom_id res chain seq x y z
N MET A 1 5.46 -5.24 2.41
CA MET A 1 4.05 -4.82 2.49
C MET A 1 3.36 -5.34 1.23
N LEU A 2 2.28 -6.10 1.37
CA LEU A 2 1.50 -6.63 0.25
C LEU A 2 0.20 -5.83 0.17
N LEU A 3 -0.06 -5.18 -0.97
CA LEU A 3 -1.31 -4.48 -1.21
C LEU A 3 -2.19 -5.29 -2.14
N ILE A 4 -3.46 -5.39 -1.80
CA ILE A 4 -4.51 -6.04 -2.61
C ILE A 4 -5.50 -4.94 -2.98
N PRO A 5 -5.41 -4.33 -4.18
CA PRO A 5 -6.34 -3.28 -4.59
C PRO A 5 -7.77 -3.82 -4.65
N ARG A 6 -8.65 -3.18 -3.90
CA ARG A 6 -10.10 -3.40 -3.95
C ARG A 6 -10.77 -2.09 -4.31
N PRO A 7 -11.78 -2.11 -5.19
CA PRO A 7 -12.55 -0.92 -5.47
C PRO A 7 -13.39 -0.54 -4.22
N PRO A 8 -13.91 0.69 -4.12
CA PRO A 8 -14.80 1.06 -3.02
C PRO A 8 -16.06 0.20 -2.99
N GLU A 9 -16.58 -0.12 -1.80
CA GLU A 9 -17.73 -1.01 -1.62
C GLU A 9 -18.94 -0.58 -2.47
N PHE A 10 -19.27 0.71 -2.45
CA PHE A 10 -20.41 1.25 -3.19
C PHE A 10 -20.32 1.05 -4.71
N SER A 11 -19.10 0.88 -5.27
CA SER A 11 -18.91 0.70 -6.72
C SER A 11 -19.16 -0.72 -7.19
N THR A 12 -19.33 -1.66 -6.25
CA THR A 12 -19.58 -3.09 -6.54
C THR A 12 -21.03 -3.50 -6.29
N ALA A 13 -21.85 -2.61 -5.75
CA ALA A 13 -23.25 -2.86 -5.43
C ALA A 13 -24.17 -2.69 -6.66
N GLU A 14 -24.12 -3.63 -7.60
CA GLU A 14 -25.21 -3.87 -8.57
C GLU A 14 -25.49 -5.39 -8.69
N ASP A 15 -26.78 -5.75 -8.85
CA ASP A 15 -27.41 -7.08 -8.94
C ASP A 15 -27.67 -7.89 -7.65
N THR A 16 -28.48 -7.35 -6.73
CA THR A 16 -29.47 -8.22 -6.04
C THR A 16 -30.76 -8.18 -6.88
N PRO A 17 -31.26 -9.30 -7.45
CA PRO A 17 -32.50 -9.26 -8.21
C PRO A 17 -33.65 -9.05 -7.23
N SER A 18 -34.10 -7.80 -7.10
CA SER A 18 -35.40 -7.50 -6.54
C SER A 18 -36.44 -8.13 -7.46
N LYS A 19 -37.30 -8.96 -6.88
CA LYS A 19 -38.43 -9.57 -7.60
C LYS A 19 -39.27 -8.46 -8.22
N ALA A 20 -39.38 -8.51 -9.54
CA ALA A 20 -40.44 -7.98 -10.39
C ALA A 20 -41.42 -7.01 -9.73
N GLN A 21 -41.29 -5.73 -10.06
CA GLN A 21 -42.42 -4.87 -10.37
C GLN A 21 -41.96 -3.78 -11.34
N ASP A 22 -42.61 -3.75 -12.50
CA ASP A 22 -42.53 -2.65 -13.47
C ASP A 22 -42.89 -1.32 -12.79
N GLU A 23 -42.11 -0.27 -13.04
CA GLU A 23 -42.53 1.09 -13.40
C GLU A 23 -41.39 2.10 -13.17
N GLU A 24 -41.16 2.96 -14.18
CA GLU A 24 -40.39 4.22 -14.21
C GLU A 24 -39.06 4.30 -13.42
N SER A 25 -37.94 4.35 -14.17
CA SER A 25 -36.60 4.56 -13.63
C SER A 25 -36.41 6.01 -13.13
N ASP A 26 -36.92 6.30 -11.95
CA ASP A 26 -36.36 7.35 -11.11
C ASP A 26 -34.98 6.86 -10.64
N GLN A 27 -33.92 7.52 -11.12
CA GLN A 27 -32.58 7.34 -10.60
C GLN A 27 -32.57 7.86 -9.15
N GLU A 28 -32.85 6.95 -8.20
CA GLU A 28 -32.73 7.22 -6.78
C GLU A 28 -31.26 7.56 -6.50
N MET A 29 -30.97 8.83 -6.24
CA MET A 29 -29.63 9.30 -5.89
C MET A 29 -29.30 8.78 -4.50
N THR A 30 -28.69 7.59 -4.41
CA THR A 30 -28.18 7.04 -3.16
C THR A 30 -27.13 8.01 -2.60
N LEU A 31 -27.47 8.70 -1.51
CA LEU A 31 -26.53 9.54 -0.79
C LEU A 31 -25.45 8.65 -0.18
N LEU A 32 -24.21 8.81 -0.64
CA LEU A 32 -23.06 8.12 -0.07
C LEU A 32 -22.71 8.75 1.29
N ASN A 33 -22.37 7.90 2.25
CA ASN A 33 -21.80 8.36 3.51
C ASN A 33 -20.44 9.03 3.29
N GLU A 34 -20.08 9.93 4.18
CA GLU A 34 -18.75 10.53 4.21
C GLU A 34 -17.69 9.42 4.33
N GLY A 35 -16.59 9.53 3.58
CA GLY A 35 -15.52 8.53 3.55
C GLY A 35 -15.83 7.20 2.84
N ALA A 36 -17.01 7.02 2.23
CA ALA A 36 -17.40 5.76 1.58
C ALA A 36 -16.46 5.31 0.45
N ASP A 37 -15.69 6.22 -0.14
CA ASP A 37 -14.67 5.94 -1.17
C ASP A 37 -13.37 5.34 -0.62
N ALA A 38 -13.16 5.39 0.69
CA ALA A 38 -12.05 4.70 1.35
C ALA A 38 -12.42 3.29 1.84
N ILE A 39 -13.71 2.94 1.91
CA ILE A 39 -14.16 1.62 2.37
C ILE A 39 -14.00 0.62 1.23
N PRO A 40 -13.08 -0.36 1.35
CA PRO A 40 -12.89 -1.34 0.30
C PRO A 40 -14.08 -2.30 0.23
N ALA A 41 -14.45 -2.72 -0.99
CA ALA A 41 -15.42 -3.78 -1.19
C ALA A 41 -15.00 -5.06 -0.46
N LYS A 42 -16.01 -5.82 -0.01
CA LYS A 42 -15.78 -7.12 0.64
C LYS A 42 -14.94 -8.02 -0.25
N GLU A 43 -14.11 -8.82 0.40
CA GLU A 43 -13.24 -9.73 -0.33
C GLU A 43 -14.02 -10.75 -1.13
N THR A 44 -13.76 -10.78 -2.44
CA THR A 44 -14.34 -11.80 -3.31
C THR A 44 -13.54 -13.09 -3.19
N ARG A 45 -14.14 -14.12 -2.57
CA ARG A 45 -13.50 -15.42 -2.33
C ARG A 45 -13.41 -16.30 -3.58
N ASP A 46 -14.27 -16.05 -4.58
CA ASP A 46 -14.43 -16.90 -5.77
C ASP A 46 -13.91 -16.27 -7.08
N THR A 47 -13.24 -15.11 -7.01
CA THR A 47 -12.73 -14.44 -8.22
C THR A 47 -11.43 -15.09 -8.68
N PRO A 48 -11.31 -15.49 -9.95
CA PRO A 48 -10.14 -16.21 -10.45
C PRO A 48 -8.87 -15.35 -10.57
N LYS A 49 -8.99 -14.03 -10.45
CA LYS A 49 -7.88 -13.07 -10.53
C LYS A 49 -8.02 -11.98 -9.49
N LYS A 50 -6.95 -11.71 -8.76
CA LYS A 50 -6.84 -10.63 -7.78
C LYS A 50 -5.54 -9.88 -8.06
N HIS A 51 -5.59 -8.57 -8.16
CA HIS A 51 -4.37 -7.81 -8.36
C HIS A 51 -3.58 -7.71 -7.05
N TYR A 52 -2.27 -7.89 -7.12
CA TYR A 52 -1.36 -7.80 -5.98
C TYR A 52 -0.21 -6.85 -6.31
N ARG A 53 0.22 -6.06 -5.31
CA ARG A 53 1.44 -5.26 -5.36
C ARG A 53 2.32 -5.60 -4.16
N LEU A 54 3.52 -6.10 -4.42
CA LEU A 54 4.51 -6.37 -3.38
C LEU A 54 5.47 -5.18 -3.25
N ILE A 55 5.37 -4.44 -2.15
CA ILE A 55 6.28 -3.36 -1.79
C ILE A 55 7.36 -3.90 -0.84
N ILE A 56 8.63 -3.78 -1.23
CA ILE A 56 9.78 -4.02 -0.35
C ILE A 56 10.23 -2.68 0.24
N ILE A 57 10.29 -2.61 1.56
CA ILE A 57 10.74 -1.42 2.28
C ILE A 57 12.22 -1.62 2.66
N GLY A 58 13.06 -0.65 2.36
CA GLY A 58 14.52 -0.73 2.54
C GLY A 58 15.00 -0.71 4.01
N LYS A 59 14.08 -0.79 4.97
CA LYS A 59 14.31 -0.75 6.41
C LYS A 59 13.51 -1.88 7.08
N LYS A 60 13.94 -2.27 8.28
CA LYS A 60 13.29 -3.30 9.09
C LYS A 60 12.06 -2.79 9.85
N GLN A 61 11.75 -1.50 9.73
CA GLN A 61 10.62 -0.85 10.37
C GLN A 61 9.88 -0.01 9.33
N LEU A 62 8.61 0.32 9.59
CA LEU A 62 7.90 1.35 8.85
C LEU A 62 8.38 2.76 9.28
N PRO A 63 8.28 3.77 8.40
CA PRO A 63 8.54 5.15 8.78
C PRO A 63 7.62 5.59 9.92
N ASP A 64 8.19 6.26 10.92
CA ASP A 64 7.46 6.71 12.11
C ASP A 64 7.47 8.25 12.17
N PRO A 65 6.29 8.92 12.22
CA PRO A 65 6.21 10.38 12.29
C PRO A 65 6.83 10.94 13.57
N GLU A 66 6.88 10.18 14.66
CA GLU A 66 7.44 10.59 15.95
C GLU A 66 8.92 10.22 16.14
N ALA A 67 9.54 9.57 15.14
CA ALA A 67 10.91 9.10 15.24
C ALA A 67 11.92 10.20 15.64
N SER A 68 12.66 9.94 16.72
CA SER A 68 13.67 10.85 17.31
C SER A 68 14.87 11.16 16.39
N GLY A 69 15.05 10.40 15.31
CA GLY A 69 16.13 10.56 14.31
C GLY A 69 15.91 11.62 13.23
N GLY A 70 14.86 12.46 13.34
CA GLY A 70 14.51 13.49 12.37
C GLY A 70 14.16 12.91 10.99
N ARG A 71 14.53 13.59 9.89
CA ARG A 71 14.17 13.20 8.51
C ARG A 71 14.59 11.77 8.14
N ARG A 72 15.61 11.19 8.80
CA ARG A 72 16.09 9.83 8.51
C ARG A 72 15.18 8.73 9.06
N GLY A 73 14.40 9.00 10.11
CA GLY A 73 13.39 8.07 10.65
C GLY A 73 12.03 8.18 9.96
N ARG A 74 11.81 9.31 9.27
CA ARG A 74 10.53 9.64 8.62
C ARG A 74 10.46 9.33 7.14
N VAL A 75 11.59 9.10 6.45
CA VAL A 75 11.62 8.92 4.99
C VAL A 75 12.36 7.65 4.63
N PHE A 76 11.64 6.62 4.22
CA PHE A 76 12.23 5.35 3.78
C PHE A 76 12.09 5.17 2.28
N TRP A 77 13.11 4.52 1.72
CA TRP A 77 13.08 4.01 0.36
C TRP A 77 12.27 2.72 0.32
N ALA A 78 11.49 2.54 -0.72
CA ALA A 78 10.88 1.27 -1.04
C ALA A 78 10.90 1.04 -2.56
N ASP A 79 10.57 -0.17 -2.97
CA ASP A 79 10.33 -0.49 -4.38
C ASP A 79 9.17 -1.48 -4.55
N ILE A 80 8.48 -1.36 -5.68
CA ILE A 80 7.53 -2.37 -6.15
C ILE A 80 8.34 -3.52 -6.72
N ALA A 81 8.44 -4.59 -5.95
CA ALA A 81 9.25 -5.74 -6.29
C ALA A 81 8.54 -6.71 -7.23
N ALA A 82 7.21 -6.80 -7.13
CA ALA A 82 6.38 -7.65 -7.98
C ALA A 82 4.95 -7.08 -8.07
N VAL A 83 4.31 -7.27 -9.23
CA VAL A 83 2.90 -6.99 -9.47
C VAL A 83 2.31 -8.18 -10.23
N GLY A 84 1.09 -8.60 -9.91
CA GLY A 84 0.46 -9.69 -10.66
C GLY A 84 -1.01 -9.91 -10.33
N ASP A 85 -1.64 -10.84 -11.04
CA ASP A 85 -3.08 -11.12 -10.99
C ASP A 85 -3.44 -12.32 -10.10
N ASP A 86 -2.43 -12.90 -9.44
CA ASP A 86 -2.56 -14.04 -8.54
C ASP A 86 -1.44 -13.99 -7.48
N LEU A 87 -1.65 -14.63 -6.32
CA LEU A 87 -0.66 -14.61 -5.26
C LEU A 87 0.63 -15.32 -5.68
N GLU A 88 0.55 -16.42 -6.44
CA GLU A 88 1.71 -17.22 -6.88
C GLU A 88 2.73 -16.36 -7.66
N SER A 89 2.24 -15.44 -8.50
CA SER A 89 3.04 -14.52 -9.29
C SER A 89 3.88 -13.55 -8.43
N VAL A 90 3.39 -13.20 -7.24
CA VAL A 90 4.09 -12.36 -6.26
C VAL A 90 4.75 -13.17 -5.12
N GLU A 91 4.37 -14.44 -4.93
CA GLU A 91 4.83 -15.34 -3.86
C GLU A 91 6.31 -15.67 -3.96
N LYS A 92 6.90 -15.65 -5.16
CA LYS A 92 8.36 -15.78 -5.32
C LYS A 92 9.14 -14.75 -4.49
N GLY A 93 8.53 -13.62 -4.15
CA GLY A 93 9.08 -12.62 -3.23
C GLY A 93 9.01 -13.02 -1.75
N LEU A 94 8.05 -13.87 -1.39
CA LEU A 94 7.63 -14.20 -0.03
C LEU A 94 8.16 -15.55 0.46
N ASP A 95 8.61 -16.44 -0.43
CA ASP A 95 9.14 -17.75 -0.05
C ASP A 95 10.58 -17.69 0.49
N GLU A 96 11.04 -18.80 1.07
CA GLU A 96 12.41 -18.93 1.54
C GLU A 96 13.43 -18.74 0.42
N LYS A 97 14.55 -18.08 0.74
CA LYS A 97 15.64 -17.85 -0.22
C LYS A 97 16.97 -18.12 0.40
N SER A 98 17.80 -18.88 -0.31
CA SER A 98 19.20 -19.07 0.04
C SER A 98 20.06 -18.35 -0.99
N TYR A 99 20.95 -17.46 -0.56
CA TYR A 99 21.81 -16.71 -1.46
C TYR A 99 23.25 -16.61 -0.95
N GLU A 100 24.19 -16.70 -1.88
CA GLU A 100 25.62 -16.57 -1.57
C GLU A 100 26.02 -15.11 -1.42
N THR A 101 26.68 -14.80 -0.32
CA THR A 101 27.29 -13.50 -0.11
C THR A 101 28.80 -13.58 -0.30
N LYS A 102 29.35 -12.60 -1.03
CA LYS A 102 30.79 -12.53 -1.33
C LYS A 102 31.69 -12.51 -0.09
N THR A 103 31.15 -12.10 1.07
CA THR A 103 31.93 -11.88 2.29
C THR A 103 31.47 -12.71 3.48
N ARG A 104 30.25 -13.28 3.46
CA ARG A 104 29.67 -13.97 4.63
C ARG A 104 29.10 -15.35 4.29
N GLY A 105 29.43 -15.92 3.12
CA GLY A 105 28.98 -17.23 2.67
C GLY A 105 27.47 -17.29 2.39
N THR A 106 26.89 -18.49 2.49
CA THR A 106 25.47 -18.74 2.30
C THR A 106 24.64 -18.00 3.36
N ARG A 107 23.69 -17.20 2.92
CA ARG A 107 22.63 -16.61 3.74
C ARG A 107 21.33 -17.32 3.46
N HIS A 108 20.55 -17.55 4.50
CA HIS A 108 19.20 -18.08 4.42
C HIS A 108 18.24 -17.00 4.89
N GLU A 109 17.22 -16.74 4.08
CA GLU A 109 16.08 -15.89 4.36
C GLU A 109 14.87 -16.80 4.51
N ALA A 110 14.24 -16.75 5.69
CA ALA A 110 13.02 -17.50 5.98
C ALA A 110 11.85 -16.94 5.17
N PRO A 111 10.77 -17.71 4.96
CA PRO A 111 9.58 -17.20 4.30
C PRO A 111 9.01 -16.01 5.07
N ALA A 112 8.42 -15.07 4.33
CA ALA A 112 7.74 -13.89 4.87
C ALA A 112 6.65 -14.31 5.85
N ARG A 113 6.30 -13.46 6.82
CA ARG A 113 5.26 -13.75 7.80
C ARG A 113 4.30 -12.57 7.88
N LEU A 114 3.02 -12.86 8.08
CA LEU A 114 2.01 -11.83 8.27
C LEU A 114 2.22 -11.19 9.65
N ALA A 115 2.53 -9.90 9.66
CA ALA A 115 2.72 -9.12 10.87
C ALA A 115 1.57 -8.13 11.13
N GLY A 116 0.58 -8.08 10.23
CA GLY A 116 -0.59 -7.22 10.35
C GLY A 116 -1.48 -7.38 9.11
N ARG A 117 -2.79 -7.19 9.31
CA ARG A 117 -3.79 -7.17 8.23
C ARG A 117 -4.74 -6.01 8.49
N GLY A 118 -5.12 -5.32 7.43
CA GLY A 118 -5.90 -4.11 7.50
C GLY A 118 -6.35 -3.64 6.12
N ALA A 119 -7.24 -2.65 6.09
CA ALA A 119 -7.53 -1.90 4.89
C ALA A 119 -6.62 -0.69 4.74
N TYR A 120 -6.52 -0.21 3.51
CA TYR A 120 -5.78 0.97 3.15
C TYR A 120 -6.54 1.78 2.12
N ALA A 121 -6.26 3.08 2.10
CA ALA A 121 -6.75 4.00 1.08
C ALA A 121 -5.57 4.79 0.51
N ILE A 122 -5.60 5.02 -0.81
CA ILE A 122 -4.67 5.92 -1.50
C ILE A 122 -5.46 7.15 -1.92
N VAL A 123 -5.18 8.29 -1.30
CA VAL A 123 -5.97 9.52 -1.45
C VAL A 123 -5.07 10.65 -1.88
N ASN A 124 -5.52 11.39 -2.89
CA ASN A 124 -4.88 12.65 -3.27
C ASN A 124 -5.50 13.78 -2.45
N ASN A 125 -4.68 14.63 -1.86
CA ASN A 125 -5.20 15.85 -1.25
C ASN A 125 -5.63 16.86 -2.32
N ASP A 126 -6.50 17.81 -1.94
CA ASP A 126 -6.88 18.95 -2.79
C ASP A 126 -6.35 20.27 -2.22
N PRO A 127 -5.06 20.59 -2.45
CA PRO A 127 -4.44 21.78 -1.90
C PRO A 127 -4.81 23.01 -2.73
N ARG A 128 -4.89 24.17 -2.06
CA ARG A 128 -5.12 25.46 -2.73
C ARG A 128 -4.05 25.83 -3.77
N VAL A 129 -2.85 25.26 -3.65
CA VAL A 129 -1.72 25.54 -4.56
C VAL A 129 -1.13 24.23 -5.07
N PRO A 130 -0.70 24.15 -6.36
CA PRO A 130 -0.18 22.91 -6.93
C PRO A 130 1.03 22.31 -6.20
N SER A 131 1.86 23.14 -5.56
CA SER A 131 3.04 22.68 -4.83
C SER A 131 2.72 21.93 -3.53
N GLY A 132 1.47 21.99 -3.06
CA GLY A 132 1.02 21.24 -1.87
C GLY A 132 0.42 19.89 -2.19
N ARG A 133 0.49 19.43 -3.45
CA ARG A 133 -0.13 18.17 -3.89
C ARG A 133 0.62 16.97 -3.35
N GLU A 134 -0.07 16.16 -2.58
CA GLU A 134 0.42 14.97 -1.91
C GLU A 134 -0.58 13.83 -2.11
N THR A 135 -0.04 12.63 -2.26
CA THR A 135 -0.82 11.40 -2.26
C THR A 135 -0.51 10.68 -0.97
N HIS A 136 -1.53 10.44 -0.15
CA HIS A 136 -1.42 9.70 1.10
C HIS A 136 -1.81 8.24 0.87
N LEU A 137 -0.99 7.32 1.36
CA LEU A 137 -1.40 5.95 1.66
C LEU A 137 -1.65 5.87 3.15
N GLY A 138 -2.91 5.80 3.54
CA GLY A 138 -3.33 5.57 4.93
C GLY A 138 -3.79 4.13 5.10
N TYR A 139 -3.58 3.57 6.29
CA TYR A 139 -4.07 2.25 6.63
C TYR A 139 -4.61 2.21 8.06
N HIS A 140 -5.55 1.31 8.30
CA HIS A 140 -6.00 0.90 9.62
C HIS A 140 -5.95 -0.64 9.71
N LEU A 141 -5.47 -1.19 10.83
CA LEU A 141 -5.40 -2.63 11.04
C LEU A 141 -6.70 -3.16 11.62
N SER A 142 -7.14 -4.32 11.12
CA SER A 142 -8.09 -5.19 11.81
C SER A 142 -7.37 -6.24 12.66
N HIS A 143 -6.17 -6.65 12.25
CA HIS A 143 -5.38 -7.68 12.94
C HIS A 143 -3.91 -7.28 13.09
N PRO A 144 -3.28 -7.53 14.26
CA PRO A 144 -3.95 -7.96 15.50
C PRO A 144 -4.84 -6.85 16.06
N SER A 145 -5.87 -7.22 16.83
CA SER A 145 -6.67 -6.25 17.58
C SER A 145 -5.85 -5.57 18.69
N ASP A 146 -4.92 -6.30 19.29
CA ASP A 146 -3.98 -5.81 20.30
C ASP A 146 -2.54 -5.89 19.77
N MET A 147 -1.83 -4.76 19.83
CA MET A 147 -0.44 -4.71 19.38
C MET A 147 0.50 -5.50 20.27
N GLY A 148 1.39 -6.29 19.65
CA GLY A 148 2.40 -7.07 20.34
C GLY A 148 3.85 -6.70 19.95
N GLU A 149 4.78 -7.53 20.42
CA GLU A 149 6.23 -7.33 20.26
C GLU A 149 6.65 -7.27 18.78
N VAL A 150 5.94 -8.00 17.91
CA VAL A 150 6.23 -8.02 16.47
C VAL A 150 5.91 -6.67 15.83
N GLN A 151 4.72 -6.12 16.09
CA GLN A 151 4.30 -4.85 15.51
C GLN A 151 5.15 -3.70 16.03
N GLU A 152 5.43 -3.68 17.33
CA GLU A 152 6.33 -2.68 17.94
C GLU A 152 7.73 -2.70 17.30
N ALA A 153 8.34 -3.89 17.20
CA ALA A 153 9.67 -4.04 16.62
C ALA A 153 9.74 -3.64 15.14
N LEU A 154 8.63 -3.80 14.40
CA LEU A 154 8.50 -3.43 12.99
C LEU A 154 7.97 -1.99 12.79
N GLY A 155 7.70 -1.24 13.85
CA GLY A 155 7.14 0.12 13.76
C GLY A 155 5.77 0.16 13.11
N ILE A 156 4.98 -0.90 13.25
CA ILE A 156 3.62 -0.98 12.73
C ILE A 156 2.67 -0.41 13.80
N HIS A 157 1.91 0.62 13.44
CA HIS A 157 0.87 1.21 14.29
C HIS A 157 -0.52 0.75 13.85
N THR A 158 -1.53 0.84 14.72
CA THR A 158 -2.92 0.42 14.42
C THR A 158 -3.49 1.21 13.26
N ALA A 159 -3.26 2.52 13.27
CA ALA A 159 -3.58 3.42 12.18
C ALA A 159 -2.36 4.30 11.89
N SER A 160 -2.02 4.47 10.60
CA SER A 160 -0.94 5.37 10.18
C SER A 160 -1.03 5.71 8.71
N SER A 161 -0.31 6.75 8.29
CA SER A 161 -0.29 7.23 6.91
C SER A 161 1.10 7.65 6.43
N PHE A 162 1.30 7.53 5.12
CA PHE A 162 2.52 7.93 4.42
C PHE A 162 2.18 8.82 3.24
N VAL A 163 2.93 9.91 3.05
CA VAL A 163 2.98 10.58 1.74
C VAL A 163 3.82 9.71 0.80
N LEU A 164 3.22 9.30 -0.31
CA LEU A 164 3.87 8.52 -1.35
C LEU A 164 4.41 9.42 -2.46
N GLN A 165 5.68 9.22 -2.79
CA GLN A 165 6.26 9.79 -4.00
C GLN A 165 6.98 8.71 -4.81
N VAL A 166 6.79 8.73 -6.12
CA VAL A 166 7.52 7.88 -7.05
C VAL A 166 8.76 8.59 -7.57
N LYS A 167 9.89 7.88 -7.61
CA LYS A 167 11.10 8.39 -8.26
C LYS A 167 11.03 8.15 -9.77
N ASN A 168 11.42 9.18 -10.50
CA ASN A 168 11.63 9.10 -11.93
C ASN A 168 12.79 8.13 -12.26
N PRO A 169 12.58 7.07 -13.06
CA PRO A 169 13.60 6.07 -13.36
C PRO A 169 14.81 6.62 -14.13
N LEU A 170 14.65 7.75 -14.83
CA LEU A 170 15.73 8.45 -15.54
C LEU A 170 16.54 9.38 -14.63
N ALA A 171 16.03 9.71 -13.44
CA ALA A 171 16.71 10.61 -12.54
C ALA A 171 17.91 9.91 -11.88
N PRO A 172 19.12 10.51 -11.89
CA PRO A 172 20.33 9.87 -11.37
C PRO A 172 20.23 9.67 -9.85
N PRO A 173 20.91 8.69 -9.24
CA PRO A 173 20.94 8.54 -7.79
C PRO A 173 21.43 9.82 -7.10
N SER A 174 20.85 10.17 -5.95
CA SER A 174 21.24 11.34 -5.15
C SER A 174 21.74 10.94 -3.77
N GLY A 175 22.73 11.66 -3.24
CA GLY A 175 23.07 11.63 -1.81
C GLY A 175 23.59 10.29 -1.25
N GLY A 176 24.45 9.57 -1.98
CA GLY A 176 25.07 8.32 -1.50
C GLY A 176 24.12 7.11 -1.39
N GLN A 177 22.83 7.30 -1.72
CA GLN A 177 21.83 6.24 -1.74
C GLN A 177 21.98 5.41 -3.01
N ARG A 178 22.06 4.10 -2.86
CA ARG A 178 22.03 3.15 -3.98
C ARG A 178 20.58 2.72 -4.18
N GLY A 179 19.90 3.36 -5.13
CA GLY A 179 18.63 2.87 -5.65
C GLY A 179 18.82 1.59 -6.47
N LEU A 180 17.77 1.18 -7.18
CA LEU A 180 17.81 0.05 -8.09
C LEU A 180 18.83 0.26 -9.21
N SER A 181 19.45 -0.84 -9.63
CA SER A 181 20.28 -0.89 -10.83
C SER A 181 19.42 -0.54 -12.04
N GLU A 182 20.03 0.04 -13.06
CA GLU A 182 19.31 0.60 -14.21
C GLU A 182 18.40 -0.41 -14.91
N ASP A 183 18.85 -1.66 -15.01
CA ASP A 183 18.11 -2.80 -15.57
C ASP A 183 16.87 -3.19 -14.78
N ARG A 184 16.83 -2.86 -13.48
CA ARG A 184 15.73 -3.17 -12.57
C ARG A 184 14.80 -2.00 -12.29
N ARG A 185 15.01 -0.83 -12.91
CA ARG A 185 14.10 0.32 -12.73
C ARG A 185 12.82 0.13 -13.54
N ALA A 186 11.74 0.73 -13.05
CA ALA A 186 10.44 0.73 -13.74
C ALA A 186 10.55 1.21 -15.18
N LYS A 187 9.89 0.48 -16.07
CA LYS A 187 9.75 0.81 -17.49
C LYS A 187 8.37 1.39 -17.73
N TYR A 188 8.23 2.67 -17.39
CA TYR A 188 6.99 3.38 -17.62
C TYR A 188 6.74 3.67 -19.11
N PRO A 189 5.46 3.69 -19.54
CA PRO A 189 5.10 4.12 -20.88
C PRO A 189 5.41 5.62 -21.07
N ASP A 190 5.52 6.03 -22.33
CA ASP A 190 5.93 7.41 -22.68
C ASP A 190 5.01 8.49 -22.09
N TRP A 191 3.71 8.22 -21.97
CA TRP A 191 2.76 9.17 -21.40
C TRP A 191 3.04 9.43 -19.92
N VAL A 192 3.41 8.42 -19.11
CA VAL A 192 3.83 8.63 -17.72
C VAL A 192 5.10 9.48 -17.68
N MET A 193 6.07 9.17 -18.53
CA MET A 193 7.34 9.89 -18.57
C MET A 193 7.16 11.36 -18.96
N LYS A 194 6.26 11.67 -19.90
CA LYS A 194 5.99 13.05 -20.34
C LYS A 194 5.02 13.76 -19.41
N ASP A 195 3.84 13.20 -19.20
CA ASP A 195 2.72 13.90 -18.57
C ASP A 195 2.88 13.98 -17.06
N ILE A 196 3.44 12.95 -16.42
CA ILE A 196 3.64 12.90 -14.97
C ILE A 196 5.01 13.46 -14.62
N PHE A 197 6.08 12.90 -15.20
CA PHE A 197 7.44 13.32 -14.87
C PHE A 197 7.92 14.56 -15.64
N GLY A 198 7.34 14.94 -16.78
CA GLY A 198 7.78 16.10 -17.55
C GLY A 198 9.04 15.88 -18.39
N LYS A 199 9.32 14.64 -18.81
CA LYS A 199 10.43 14.31 -19.71
C LYS A 199 10.40 15.20 -20.95
N GLY A 200 11.52 15.86 -21.24
CA GLY A 200 11.60 16.88 -22.30
C GLY A 200 11.65 18.32 -21.78
N GLY A 201 11.54 18.53 -20.47
CA GLY A 201 11.72 19.84 -19.83
C GLY A 201 10.43 20.63 -19.59
N GLU A 202 9.27 20.00 -19.74
CA GLU A 202 7.98 20.63 -19.44
C GLU A 202 7.74 20.79 -17.93
N LYS A 203 8.35 19.92 -17.12
CA LYS A 203 8.33 19.99 -15.64
C LYS A 203 9.71 19.76 -15.08
N GLY A 204 10.13 20.54 -14.08
CA GLY A 204 11.46 20.45 -13.48
C GLY A 204 12.54 21.18 -14.27
N ARG A 205 13.79 21.14 -13.76
CA ARG A 205 14.93 21.88 -14.34
C ARG A 205 15.78 21.04 -15.29
N GLU A 206 15.60 19.74 -15.27
CA GLU A 206 16.47 18.76 -15.95
C GLU A 206 15.73 18.14 -17.14
N SER A 207 16.48 17.62 -18.12
CA SER A 207 15.89 17.04 -19.34
C SER A 207 15.04 15.78 -19.07
N TYR A 208 15.34 15.05 -17.99
CA TYR A 208 14.53 13.92 -17.55
C TYR A 208 13.23 14.32 -16.85
N GLY A 209 13.06 15.61 -16.52
CA GLY A 209 11.89 16.16 -15.86
C GLY A 209 12.02 16.28 -14.34
N LEU A 210 10.91 16.15 -13.63
CA LEU A 210 10.86 16.02 -12.17
C LEU A 210 11.59 14.76 -11.70
N ARG A 211 12.30 14.88 -10.58
CA ARG A 211 12.97 13.74 -9.94
C ARG A 211 11.99 12.82 -9.21
N PHE A 212 10.99 13.42 -8.59
CA PHE A 212 9.93 12.74 -7.84
C PHE A 212 8.59 13.30 -8.28
N ALA A 213 7.56 12.46 -8.28
CA ALA A 213 6.18 12.86 -8.51
C ALA A 213 5.29 12.22 -7.43
N SER A 214 4.20 12.91 -7.06
CA SER A 214 3.16 12.33 -6.21
C SER A 214 2.45 11.20 -6.96
N VAL A 215 1.95 10.20 -6.25
CA VAL A 215 1.29 9.03 -6.83
C VAL A 215 -0.18 9.36 -7.11
N GLU A 216 -0.43 10.41 -7.90
CA GLU A 216 -1.79 10.89 -8.19
C GLU A 216 -2.65 9.85 -8.94
N ARG A 217 -1.99 8.87 -9.55
CA ARG A 217 -2.57 7.75 -10.28
C ARG A 217 -2.06 6.43 -9.69
N PRO A 218 -2.91 5.59 -9.10
CA PRO A 218 -2.50 4.30 -8.52
C PRO A 218 -1.77 3.39 -9.52
N GLU A 219 -2.02 3.55 -10.81
CA GLU A 219 -1.38 2.78 -11.89
C GLU A 219 0.14 2.98 -11.94
N LEU A 220 0.65 4.07 -11.38
CA LEU A 220 2.09 4.26 -11.20
C LEU A 220 2.75 3.15 -10.37
N LEU A 221 1.97 2.48 -9.53
CA LEU A 221 2.41 1.36 -8.69
C LEU A 221 2.31 0.00 -9.40
N ASP A 222 1.76 -0.06 -10.61
CA ASP A 222 1.56 -1.31 -11.37
C ASP A 222 2.77 -1.69 -12.23
N TYR A 223 3.95 -1.12 -11.92
CA TYR A 223 5.18 -1.37 -12.66
C TYR A 223 6.26 -1.89 -11.70
N GLU A 224 6.75 -3.10 -11.95
CA GLU A 224 7.91 -3.64 -11.22
C GLU A 224 9.12 -2.72 -11.37
N GLY A 225 9.90 -2.60 -10.30
CA GLY A 225 11.05 -1.70 -10.24
C GLY A 225 10.69 -0.24 -10.01
N THR A 226 9.43 0.07 -9.69
CA THR A 226 9.00 1.40 -9.28
C THR A 226 9.64 1.71 -7.94
N GLU A 227 10.49 2.73 -7.90
CA GLU A 227 11.11 3.17 -6.66
C GLU A 227 10.26 4.26 -5.97
N LEU A 228 10.04 4.10 -4.68
CA LEU A 228 9.15 4.92 -3.87
C LEU A 228 9.90 5.60 -2.71
N LEU A 229 9.43 6.79 -2.35
CA LEU A 229 9.61 7.37 -1.03
C LEU A 229 8.33 7.18 -0.23
N LEU A 230 8.47 6.51 0.91
CA LEU A 230 7.44 6.46 1.95
C LEU A 230 7.84 7.48 3.02
N ILE A 231 7.08 8.57 3.08
CA ILE A 231 7.31 9.67 4.02
C ILE A 231 6.25 9.58 5.11
N ALA A 232 6.65 9.27 6.33
CA ALA A 232 5.76 9.27 7.50
C ALA A 232 4.98 10.59 7.58
N SER A 233 3.65 10.49 7.69
CA SER A 233 2.75 11.63 7.77
C SER A 233 2.16 11.72 9.18
N HIS A 234 1.14 10.94 9.50
CA HIS A 234 0.49 10.93 10.81
C HIS A 234 0.17 9.51 11.28
N MET A 235 0.01 9.32 12.59
CA MET A 235 -0.36 8.05 13.20
C MET A 235 -1.59 8.21 14.11
N GLY A 236 -2.25 7.09 14.42
CA GLY A 236 -3.49 7.05 15.17
C GLY A 236 -4.69 7.50 14.33
N ASP A 237 -5.90 7.28 14.85
CA ASP A 237 -7.16 7.48 14.10
C ASP A 237 -7.34 8.94 13.67
N GLU A 238 -7.11 9.89 14.58
CA GLU A 238 -7.16 11.33 14.29
C GLU A 238 -6.10 11.75 13.26
N GLY A 239 -4.92 11.13 13.32
CA GLY A 239 -3.84 11.37 12.36
C GLY A 239 -4.19 10.81 10.97
N LEU A 240 -4.83 9.65 10.93
CA LEU A 240 -5.32 9.04 9.71
C LEU A 240 -6.38 9.92 9.06
N GLU A 241 -7.35 10.43 9.82
CA GLU A 241 -8.34 11.39 9.32
C GLU A 241 -7.68 12.68 8.82
N THR A 242 -6.70 13.22 9.56
CA THR A 242 -5.94 14.40 9.09
C THR A 242 -5.27 14.17 7.72
N SER A 243 -4.90 12.92 7.42
CA SER A 243 -4.18 12.57 6.20
C SER A 243 -5.10 12.23 5.03
N LEU A 244 -6.20 11.52 5.28
CA LEU A 244 -7.13 11.06 4.25
C LEU A 244 -8.27 12.07 4.01
N GLY A 245 -8.72 12.74 5.07
CA GLY A 245 -9.77 13.75 5.07
C GLY A 245 -11.14 13.25 4.62
N GLU A 246 -12.13 14.13 4.74
CA GLU A 246 -13.51 13.88 4.28
C GLU A 246 -14.09 12.58 4.87
N GLY A 247 -13.82 12.34 6.17
CA GLY A 247 -14.28 11.21 6.97
C GLY A 247 -13.73 9.84 6.54
N ARG A 248 -12.78 9.81 5.59
CA ARG A 248 -12.16 8.56 5.12
C ARG A 248 -11.39 7.84 6.22
N GLY A 249 -10.76 8.57 7.13
CA GLY A 249 -10.03 7.96 8.25
C GLY A 249 -10.98 7.27 9.23
N HIS A 250 -12.07 7.94 9.57
CA HIS A 250 -13.12 7.39 10.43
C HIS A 250 -13.84 6.20 9.77
N ALA A 251 -14.19 6.32 8.49
CA ALA A 251 -14.80 5.22 7.73
C ALA A 251 -13.92 3.97 7.67
N LEU A 252 -12.60 4.14 7.52
CA LEU A 252 -11.65 3.04 7.52
C LEU A 252 -11.53 2.39 8.91
N HIS A 253 -11.54 3.20 9.98
CA HIS A 253 -11.54 2.71 11.36
C HIS A 253 -12.77 1.83 11.64
N GLU A 254 -13.98 2.32 11.35
CA GLU A 254 -15.22 1.57 11.56
C GLU A 254 -15.25 0.25 10.76
N ALA A 255 -14.84 0.31 9.49
CA ALA A 255 -14.76 -0.88 8.64
C ALA A 255 -13.79 -1.94 9.22
N GLU A 256 -12.62 -1.51 9.69
CA GLU A 256 -11.62 -2.43 10.21
C GLU A 256 -11.92 -2.90 11.64
N GLU A 257 -12.68 -2.15 12.44
CA GLU A 257 -13.21 -2.63 13.71
C GLU A 257 -14.20 -3.79 13.48
N GLU A 258 -15.08 -3.69 12.49
CA GLU A 258 -15.97 -4.80 12.10
C GLU A 258 -15.18 -6.01 11.60
N GLU A 259 -14.20 -5.79 10.72
CA GLU A 259 -13.33 -6.84 10.18
C GLU A 259 -12.45 -7.50 11.26
N SER A 260 -12.14 -6.81 12.35
CA SER A 260 -11.37 -7.37 13.48
C SER A 260 -12.09 -8.52 14.20
N LYS A 261 -13.39 -8.68 13.95
CA LYS A 261 -14.22 -9.76 14.51
C LYS A 261 -14.06 -11.07 13.74
N GLU A 262 -13.53 -11.02 12.50
CA GLU A 262 -13.21 -12.21 11.72
C GLU A 262 -12.07 -12.98 12.39
N THR A 263 -12.00 -14.29 12.13
CA THR A 263 -10.95 -15.12 12.70
C THR A 263 -9.67 -15.04 11.87
N ILE A 264 -8.51 -15.23 12.51
CA ILE A 264 -7.22 -15.37 11.80
C ILE A 264 -7.30 -16.47 10.73
N ASN A 265 -8.09 -17.54 10.95
CA ASN A 265 -8.30 -18.57 9.93
C ASN A 265 -8.97 -18.03 8.66
N GLU A 266 -9.89 -17.08 8.78
CA GLU A 266 -10.51 -16.44 7.63
C GLU A 266 -9.51 -15.56 6.88
N VAL A 267 -8.63 -14.85 7.59
CA VAL A 267 -7.53 -14.07 6.98
C VAL A 267 -6.61 -14.95 6.13
N PHE A 268 -6.19 -16.11 6.65
CA PHE A 268 -5.32 -17.02 5.90
C PHE A 268 -6.03 -17.65 4.70
N ARG A 269 -7.34 -17.93 4.81
CA ARG A 269 -8.16 -18.41 3.68
C ARG A 269 -8.29 -17.35 2.58
N GLU A 270 -8.50 -16.09 2.95
CA GLU A 270 -8.57 -14.95 2.03
C GLU A 270 -7.29 -14.81 1.21
N LEU A 271 -6.14 -14.96 1.87
CA LEU A 271 -4.82 -14.93 1.23
C LEU A 271 -4.44 -16.25 0.54
N ALA A 272 -5.32 -17.26 0.49
CA ALA A 272 -5.00 -18.59 -0.07
C ALA A 272 -3.65 -19.15 0.44
N THR A 273 -3.30 -18.85 1.69
CA THR A 273 -1.98 -19.10 2.27
C THR A 273 -2.08 -20.22 3.31
N ASP A 274 -1.17 -21.21 3.25
CA ASP A 274 -1.18 -22.34 4.19
C ASP A 274 -0.51 -21.97 5.53
N ARG A 275 -1.21 -22.22 6.65
CA ARG A 275 -0.70 -22.01 8.01
C ARG A 275 0.49 -22.92 8.34
N GLU A 276 0.64 -24.05 7.66
CA GLU A 276 1.80 -24.94 7.82
C GLU A 276 3.07 -24.30 7.24
N LYS A 277 2.94 -23.50 6.18
CA LYS A 277 4.05 -22.76 5.55
C LYS A 277 4.26 -21.39 6.18
N PHE A 278 3.18 -20.75 6.66
CA PHE A 278 3.17 -19.39 7.18
C PHE A 278 2.59 -19.35 8.61
N PRO A 279 3.44 -19.25 9.65
CA PRO A 279 3.00 -19.27 11.04
C PRO A 279 2.14 -18.04 11.39
N ALA A 280 1.16 -18.24 12.27
CA ALA A 280 0.15 -17.25 12.64
C ALA A 280 0.58 -16.36 13.83
N GLU A 281 1.53 -16.82 14.64
CA GLU A 281 2.01 -16.16 15.86
C GLU A 281 2.41 -14.69 15.62
N PRO A 282 3.09 -14.32 14.50
CA PRO A 282 3.43 -12.92 14.26
C PRO A 282 2.22 -12.03 14.00
N LEU A 283 1.15 -12.56 13.42
CA LEU A 283 -0.11 -11.83 13.24
C LEU A 283 -0.85 -11.64 14.56
N GLU A 284 -0.62 -12.52 15.54
CA GLU A 284 -1.06 -12.38 16.94
C GLU A 284 -0.09 -11.53 17.79
N GLY A 285 0.96 -11.00 17.18
CA GLY A 285 1.93 -10.11 17.83
C GLY A 285 3.06 -10.81 18.60
N ARG A 286 3.27 -12.11 18.41
CA ARG A 286 4.31 -12.90 19.09
C ARG A 286 5.39 -13.39 18.12
N TRP A 287 6.64 -13.35 18.56
CA TRP A 287 7.75 -14.00 17.85
C TRP A 287 7.67 -15.53 17.93
N ILE A 288 8.45 -16.21 17.08
CA ILE A 288 8.58 -17.68 17.00
C ILE A 288 9.97 -18.08 17.47
#